data_AF-A0AAE7H864-F1
#
_entry.id   AF-A0AAE7H864-F1
#
_cell.length_a   1.000
_cell.length_b   1.000
_cell.length_c   1.000
_cell.angle_alpha   90.00
_cell.angle_beta   90.00
_cell.angle_gamma   90.00
#
_symmetry.space_group_name_H-M   'P 1'
#
loop_
_entity.id
_entity.type
_entity.pdbx_description
1 polymer ?
#
loop_
_entity_poly.entity_id
_entity_poly.type
_entity_poly.pdbx_seq_one_letter_code
_entity_poly.pdbx_strand_id
1 'polypeptide(L)'
;MKIPVYLKHKPVITVENYDRIDGPYADDSDAKGLSVGIAQWNSPGWTELSAKVWRNTGEKWSRQSEELPLHRVIDLATLVCIVMDYSRNGRLSSDDDFPVSRAGDNPDLEHHTELMKKELKQNHRYLDESLKRLAVELKRAGY
;
A
#
# COMPACT_ATOMS: atom_id res chain seq x y z
N MET A 1 -1.71 14.65 1.21
CA MET A 1 -2.07 15.09 -0.15
C MET A 1 -2.81 13.97 -0.86
N LYS A 2 -3.67 14.27 -1.84
CA LYS A 2 -4.35 13.24 -2.64
C LYS A 2 -3.38 12.46 -3.53
N ILE A 3 -3.55 11.14 -3.59
CA ILE A 3 -2.73 10.26 -4.44
C ILE A 3 -3.25 10.29 -5.89
N PRO A 4 -2.38 10.46 -6.91
CA PRO A 4 -2.81 10.53 -8.31
C PRO A 4 -3.26 9.16 -8.84
N VAL A 5 -4.50 9.09 -9.32
CA VAL A 5 -5.11 7.87 -9.91
C VAL A 5 -4.94 7.77 -11.44
N TYR A 6 -4.59 8.88 -12.10
CA TYR A 6 -4.40 8.96 -13.55
C TYR A 6 -3.04 8.38 -14.01
N LEU A 7 -2.12 8.09 -13.08
CA LEU A 7 -0.84 7.47 -13.39
C LEU A 7 -0.98 5.96 -13.64
N LYS A 8 0.12 5.30 -14.04
CA LYS A 8 0.11 3.88 -14.45
C LYS A 8 -0.24 2.92 -13.32
N HIS A 9 0.30 3.13 -12.12
CA HIS A 9 -0.12 2.36 -10.93
C HIS A 9 -1.57 2.73 -10.61
N LYS A 10 -2.43 1.74 -10.41
CA LYS A 10 -3.86 1.95 -10.09
C LYS A 10 -4.12 1.66 -8.62
N PRO A 11 -4.09 2.68 -7.74
CA PRO A 11 -4.26 2.47 -6.31
C PRO A 11 -5.68 1.97 -6.01
N VAL A 12 -5.80 1.07 -5.04
CA VAL A 12 -7.09 0.54 -4.56
C VAL A 12 -7.30 0.93 -3.10
N ILE A 13 -6.30 0.70 -2.26
CA ILE A 13 -6.26 1.10 -0.86
C ILE A 13 -5.10 2.07 -0.66
N THR A 14 -5.32 3.12 0.13
CA THR A 14 -4.42 4.26 0.26
C THR A 14 -4.27 4.72 1.71
N VAL A 15 -3.09 5.25 2.03
CA VAL A 15 -2.86 6.12 3.18
C VAL A 15 -2.49 7.48 2.61
N GLU A 16 -3.45 8.39 2.56
CA GLU A 16 -3.22 9.76 2.08
C GLU A 16 -2.75 10.66 3.22
N ASN A 17 -1.96 11.68 2.90
CA ASN A 17 -1.33 12.54 3.92
C ASN A 17 -0.38 11.78 4.84
N TYR A 18 0.26 10.73 4.33
CA TYR A 18 1.24 9.94 5.06
C TYR A 18 2.40 10.80 5.57
N ASP A 19 2.68 11.94 4.93
CA ASP A 19 3.70 12.89 5.39
C ASP A 19 3.49 13.38 6.82
N ARG A 20 2.28 13.29 7.38
CA ARG A 20 1.98 13.64 8.78
C ARG A 20 2.41 12.57 9.79
N ILE A 21 2.59 11.33 9.33
CA ILE A 21 2.87 10.16 10.18
C ILE A 21 4.12 9.40 9.70
N ASP A 22 4.96 10.02 8.86
CA ASP A 22 6.17 9.43 8.28
C ASP A 22 7.36 9.38 9.28
N GLY A 23 7.09 8.87 10.48
CA GLY A 23 8.09 8.66 11.53
C GLY A 23 8.93 9.92 11.83
N PRO A 24 10.27 9.84 11.79
CA PRO A 24 11.14 11.00 12.04
C PRO A 24 10.99 12.17 11.07
N TYR A 25 10.32 11.95 9.92
CA TYR A 25 10.10 12.96 8.89
C TYR A 25 8.67 13.52 8.90
N ALA A 26 7.90 13.25 9.96
CA ALA A 26 6.55 13.79 10.10
C ALA A 26 6.53 15.30 9.88
N ASP A 27 5.56 15.76 9.07
CA ASP A 27 5.34 17.13 8.61
C ASP A 27 6.45 17.75 7.73
N ASP A 28 7.59 17.09 7.54
CA ASP A 28 8.68 17.48 6.65
C ASP A 28 9.14 16.31 5.76
N SER A 29 8.18 15.71 5.07
CA SER A 29 8.42 14.58 4.19
C SER A 29 7.96 14.82 2.78
N ASP A 30 8.75 14.34 1.82
CA ASP A 30 8.35 14.24 0.43
C ASP A 30 7.47 13.02 0.16
N ALA A 31 7.39 12.03 1.06
CA ALA A 31 6.51 10.88 0.98
C ALA A 31 5.09 11.25 1.42
N LYS A 32 4.25 11.59 0.43
CA LYS A 32 2.91 12.12 0.64
C LYS A 32 1.81 11.08 0.80
N GLY A 33 2.10 9.82 0.48
CA GLY A 33 1.12 8.74 0.62
C GLY A 33 1.68 7.35 0.39
N LEU A 34 0.93 6.34 0.84
CA LEU A 34 1.17 4.92 0.57
C LEU A 34 -0.03 4.33 -0.18
N SER A 35 0.19 3.32 -1.01
CA SER A 35 -0.92 2.57 -1.62
C SER A 35 -0.60 1.11 -1.86
N VAL A 36 -1.66 0.30 -1.92
CA VAL A 36 -1.65 -1.02 -2.59
C VAL A 36 -2.61 -0.97 -3.76
N GLY A 37 -2.17 -1.47 -4.91
CA GLY A 37 -2.93 -1.41 -6.14
C GLY A 37 -2.29 -2.16 -7.31
N ILE A 38 -2.91 -2.08 -8.48
CA ILE A 38 -2.44 -2.76 -9.69
C ILE A 38 -1.11 -2.17 -10.13
N ALA A 39 -0.12 -3.04 -10.32
CA ALA A 39 1.25 -2.65 -10.62
C ALA A 39 1.38 -1.96 -11.99
N GLN A 40 2.28 -0.97 -12.06
CA GLN A 40 2.49 -0.16 -13.27
C GLN A 40 3.17 -0.92 -14.41
N TRP A 41 3.84 -2.04 -14.11
CA TRP A 41 4.62 -2.85 -15.07
C TRP A 41 3.86 -4.07 -15.59
N ASN A 42 2.58 -4.20 -15.24
CA ASN A 42 1.77 -5.31 -15.75
C ASN A 42 1.70 -5.28 -17.27
N SER A 43 2.02 -6.44 -17.87
CA SER A 43 1.71 -6.69 -19.28
C SER A 43 0.19 -6.88 -19.44
N PRO A 44 -0.38 -6.65 -20.65
CA PRO A 44 -1.79 -6.92 -20.89
C PRO A 44 -2.20 -8.31 -20.41
N GLY A 45 -3.22 -8.40 -19.57
CA GLY A 45 -3.70 -9.66 -18.98
C GLY A 45 -3.10 -10.04 -17.62
N TRP A 46 -2.08 -9.32 -17.13
CA TRP A 46 -1.48 -9.52 -15.80
C TRP A 46 -2.03 -8.53 -14.78
N THR A 47 -2.23 -8.99 -13.55
CA THR A 47 -2.86 -8.22 -12.48
C THR A 47 -2.05 -8.28 -11.18
N GLU A 48 -0.72 -8.25 -11.29
CA GLU A 48 0.14 -8.22 -10.11
C GLU A 48 -0.18 -6.98 -9.26
N LEU A 49 -0.14 -7.18 -7.95
CA LEU A 49 -0.27 -6.12 -6.97
C LEU A 49 1.10 -5.58 -6.59
N SER A 50 1.15 -4.28 -6.32
CA SER A 50 2.32 -3.62 -5.77
C SER A 50 1.92 -2.74 -4.59
N ALA A 51 2.78 -2.71 -3.57
CA ALA A 51 2.77 -1.67 -2.56
C ALA A 51 3.67 -0.52 -3.06
N LYS A 52 3.25 0.73 -2.88
CA LYS A 52 3.96 1.89 -3.42
C LYS A 52 3.98 3.05 -2.44
N VAL A 53 5.15 3.67 -2.30
CA VAL A 53 5.31 5.00 -1.70
C VAL A 53 5.15 6.07 -2.78
N TRP A 54 4.36 7.09 -2.48
CA TRP A 54 4.14 8.25 -3.34
C TRP A 54 4.93 9.43 -2.84
N ARG A 55 5.96 9.82 -3.61
CA ARG A 55 6.78 11.00 -3.30
C ARG A 55 6.48 12.15 -4.24
N ASN A 56 6.39 13.35 -3.68
CA ASN A 56 6.16 14.59 -4.42
C ASN A 56 7.03 15.70 -3.85
N THR A 57 7.85 16.32 -4.70
CA THR A 57 8.71 17.46 -4.34
C THR A 57 7.97 18.81 -4.39
N GLY A 58 6.67 18.82 -4.66
CA GLY A 58 5.86 20.01 -4.97
C GLY A 58 5.70 20.26 -6.47
N GLU A 59 6.62 19.74 -7.30
CA GLU A 59 6.61 19.95 -8.75
C GLU A 59 6.18 18.70 -9.53
N LYS A 60 6.58 17.51 -9.07
CA LYS A 60 6.35 16.25 -9.78
C LYS A 60 6.33 15.03 -8.85
N TRP A 61 5.63 13.99 -9.31
CA TRP A 61 5.61 12.68 -8.66
C TRP A 61 6.83 11.84 -9.07
N SER A 62 7.48 11.19 -8.09
CA SER A 62 8.60 10.27 -8.35
C SER A 62 8.13 9.01 -9.07
N ARG A 63 8.96 8.50 -10.00
CA ARG A 63 8.59 7.41 -10.91
C ARG A 63 9.04 6.02 -10.46
N GLN A 64 10.30 5.79 -10.04
CA GLN A 64 10.81 4.44 -9.69
C GLN A 64 12.13 4.41 -8.86
N SER A 65 12.39 3.25 -8.23
CA SER A 65 13.56 2.74 -7.47
C SER A 65 14.27 3.71 -6.52
N GLU A 66 14.03 3.54 -5.22
CA GLU A 66 14.63 4.33 -4.15
C GLU A 66 14.86 3.44 -2.92
N GLU A 67 15.89 3.73 -2.13
CA GLU A 67 16.04 3.17 -0.79
C GLU A 67 14.96 3.76 0.13
N LEU A 68 14.36 2.91 0.97
CA LEU A 68 13.31 3.34 1.90
C LEU A 68 13.85 3.33 3.33
N PRO A 69 13.57 4.38 4.12
CA PRO A 69 13.71 4.33 5.56
C PRO A 69 12.96 3.12 6.14
N LEU A 70 13.52 2.50 7.18
CA LEU A 70 13.00 1.25 7.74
C LEU A 70 11.54 1.36 8.22
N HIS A 71 11.13 2.50 8.78
CA HIS A 71 9.75 2.71 9.21
C HIS A 71 8.77 2.70 8.04
N ARG A 72 9.12 3.27 6.88
CA ARG A 72 8.27 3.20 5.67
C ARG A 72 8.11 1.76 5.17
N VAL A 73 9.13 0.92 5.32
CA VAL A 73 9.04 -0.51 4.98
C VAL A 73 8.06 -1.21 5.89
N ILE A 74 8.10 -0.92 7.19
CA ILE A 74 7.17 -1.47 8.19
C ILE A 74 5.74 -0.99 7.90
N ASP A 75 5.53 0.29 7.63
CA ASP A 75 4.20 0.85 7.34
C ASP A 75 3.60 0.30 6.04
N LEU A 76 4.42 0.06 5.02
CA LEU A 76 3.99 -0.66 3.82
C LEU A 76 3.58 -2.10 4.14
N ALA A 77 4.33 -2.80 4.99
CA ALA A 77 3.98 -4.15 5.41
C ALA A 77 2.66 -4.15 6.21
N THR A 78 2.45 -3.17 7.09
CA THR A 78 1.19 -2.95 7.82
C THR A 78 0.03 -2.72 6.85
N LEU A 79 0.20 -1.85 5.85
CA LEU A 79 -0.83 -1.59 4.83
C LEU A 79 -1.17 -2.86 4.03
N VAL A 80 -0.16 -3.68 3.69
CA VAL A 80 -0.39 -4.96 3.01
C VAL A 80 -1.22 -5.91 3.89
N CYS A 81 -0.94 -6.00 5.19
CA CYS A 81 -1.74 -6.80 6.12
C CYS A 81 -3.21 -6.33 6.17
N ILE A 82 -3.44 -5.01 6.21
CA ILE A 82 -4.80 -4.43 6.20
C ILE A 82 -5.53 -4.77 4.91
N VAL A 83 -4.86 -4.69 3.76
CA VAL A 83 -5.42 -5.04 2.45
C VAL A 83 -5.78 -6.53 2.38
N MET A 84 -4.95 -7.39 2.97
CA MET A 84 -5.23 -8.83 3.06
C MET A 84 -6.43 -9.13 3.96
N ASP A 85 -6.59 -8.46 5.10
CA ASP A 85 -7.78 -8.58 5.95
C ASP A 85 -9.03 -8.10 5.21
N TYR A 86 -8.94 -6.93 4.57
CA TYR A 86 -10.04 -6.38 3.76
C TYR A 86 -10.47 -7.32 2.64
N SER A 87 -9.52 -7.95 1.93
CA SER A 87 -9.83 -8.91 0.88
C SER A 87 -10.55 -10.16 1.40
N ARG A 88 -10.29 -10.58 2.65
CA ARG A 88 -10.86 -11.80 3.24
C ARG A 88 -12.21 -11.52 3.92
N ASN A 89 -12.30 -10.40 4.63
CA ASN A 89 -13.37 -10.13 5.58
C ASN A 89 -14.22 -8.91 5.20
N GLY A 90 -13.85 -8.16 4.17
CA GLY A 90 -14.56 -6.95 3.71
C GLY A 90 -14.44 -5.74 4.65
N ARG A 91 -13.79 -5.89 5.80
CA ARG A 91 -13.55 -4.83 6.77
C ARG A 91 -12.23 -4.13 6.47
N LEU A 92 -12.27 -2.81 6.30
CA LEU A 92 -11.07 -1.99 6.14
C LEU A 92 -10.68 -1.43 7.52
N SER A 93 -9.59 -1.93 8.09
CA SER A 93 -9.05 -1.39 9.34
C SER A 93 -8.45 -0.01 9.09
N SER A 94 -8.82 0.96 9.91
CA SER A 94 -8.29 2.32 9.90
C SER A 94 -8.45 2.90 11.30
N ASP A 95 -7.46 3.67 11.73
CA ASP A 95 -7.47 4.44 12.97
C ASP A 95 -6.87 5.83 12.71
N ASP A 96 -6.82 6.66 13.76
CA ASP A 96 -6.31 8.04 13.65
C ASP A 96 -4.78 8.07 13.45
N ASP A 97 -4.06 7.05 13.91
CA ASP A 97 -2.60 6.95 13.85
C ASP A 97 -2.12 6.41 12.48
N PHE A 98 -2.97 5.63 11.79
CA PHE A 98 -2.73 5.08 10.46
C PHE A 98 -4.03 5.12 9.62
N PRO A 99 -4.38 6.29 9.04
CA PRO A 99 -5.65 6.49 8.37
C PRO A 99 -5.65 5.84 6.98
N VAL A 100 -6.32 4.70 6.87
CA VAL A 100 -6.44 3.91 5.63
C VAL A 100 -7.80 4.15 4.98
N SER A 101 -7.80 4.38 3.68
CA SER A 101 -9.00 4.63 2.89
C SER A 101 -9.00 3.84 1.57
N ARG A 102 -10.18 3.71 0.97
CA ARG A 102 -10.30 3.27 -0.42
C ARG A 102 -9.98 4.45 -1.34
N ALA A 103 -9.34 4.18 -2.48
CA ALA A 103 -9.04 5.18 -3.51
C ALA A 103 -10.30 5.63 -4.27
N GLY A 104 -11.19 6.38 -3.61
CA GLY A 104 -12.51 6.76 -4.13
C GLY A 104 -12.50 7.55 -5.45
N ASP A 105 -11.40 8.24 -5.74
CA ASP A 105 -11.23 8.98 -7.00
C ASP A 105 -10.83 8.06 -8.18
N ASN A 106 -10.52 6.78 -7.94
CA ASN A 106 -10.23 5.82 -9.01
C ASN A 106 -11.54 5.44 -9.72
N PRO A 107 -11.73 5.80 -11.01
CA PRO A 107 -12.99 5.59 -11.71
C PRO A 107 -13.33 4.11 -11.89
N ASP A 108 -12.31 3.25 -11.90
CA ASP A 108 -12.45 1.79 -12.06
C ASP A 108 -12.23 1.06 -10.72
N LEU A 109 -12.46 1.73 -9.58
CA LEU A 109 -12.14 1.20 -8.24
C LEU A 109 -12.75 -0.18 -7.98
N GLU A 110 -14.02 -0.39 -8.32
CA GLU A 110 -14.69 -1.67 -8.09
C GLU A 110 -14.03 -2.79 -8.91
N HIS A 111 -13.75 -2.53 -10.19
CA HIS A 111 -13.05 -3.50 -11.03
C HIS A 111 -11.65 -3.83 -10.50
N HIS A 112 -10.86 -2.81 -10.14
CA HIS A 112 -9.54 -3.00 -9.56
C HIS A 112 -9.58 -3.69 -8.19
N THR A 113 -10.63 -3.47 -7.39
CA THR A 113 -10.85 -4.16 -6.12
C THR A 113 -11.05 -5.66 -6.35
N GLU A 114 -11.85 -6.04 -7.36
CA GLU A 114 -12.05 -7.45 -7.70
C GLU A 114 -10.78 -8.12 -8.25
N LEU A 115 -10.00 -7.42 -9.07
CA LEU A 115 -8.69 -7.91 -9.51
C LEU A 115 -7.73 -8.10 -8.33
N MET A 116 -7.69 -7.16 -7.40
CA MET A 116 -6.89 -7.26 -6.18
C MET A 116 -7.28 -8.48 -5.35
N LYS A 117 -8.57 -8.70 -5.10
CA LYS A 117 -9.06 -9.88 -4.36
C LYS A 117 -8.69 -11.19 -5.07
N LYS A 118 -8.83 -11.23 -6.40
CA LYS A 118 -8.46 -12.39 -7.21
C LYS A 118 -6.97 -12.71 -7.09
N GLU A 119 -6.11 -11.71 -7.23
CA GLU A 119 -4.65 -11.85 -7.14
C GLU A 119 -4.23 -12.33 -5.74
N LEU A 120 -4.75 -11.71 -4.68
CA LEU A 120 -4.48 -12.12 -3.30
C LEU A 120 -4.92 -13.55 -3.03
N LYS A 121 -6.09 -13.96 -3.56
CA LYS A 121 -6.57 -15.33 -3.44
C LYS A 121 -5.69 -16.32 -4.20
N GLN A 122 -5.22 -15.97 -5.40
CA GLN A 122 -4.37 -16.84 -6.22
C GLN A 122 -2.97 -17.03 -5.59
N ASN A 123 -2.41 -15.96 -5.01
CA ASN A 123 -1.04 -15.95 -4.50
C ASN A 123 -0.93 -16.05 -2.97
N HIS A 124 -2.04 -16.29 -2.26
CA HIS A 124 -2.11 -16.25 -0.79
C HIS A 124 -1.01 -17.06 -0.10
N ARG A 125 -0.64 -18.23 -0.64
CA ARG A 125 0.37 -19.10 -0.03
C ARG A 125 1.73 -18.40 0.15
N TYR A 126 2.16 -17.61 -0.82
CA TYR A 126 3.47 -16.95 -0.79
C TYR A 126 3.48 -15.76 0.16
N LEU A 127 2.36 -15.04 0.23
CA LEU A 127 2.16 -13.96 1.19
C LEU A 127 2.08 -14.52 2.61
N ASP A 128 1.33 -15.60 2.83
CA ASP A 128 1.21 -16.25 4.13
C ASP A 128 2.56 -16.79 4.63
N GLU A 129 3.41 -17.33 3.75
CA GLU A 129 4.79 -17.72 4.11
C GLU A 129 5.63 -16.53 4.58
N SER A 130 5.53 -15.40 3.87
CA SER A 130 6.26 -14.17 4.22
C SER A 130 5.75 -13.59 5.55
N LEU A 131 4.44 -13.56 5.76
CA LEU A 131 3.82 -13.10 7.00
C LEU A 131 4.14 -14.01 8.18
N LYS A 132 4.21 -15.34 7.99
CA LYS A 132 4.64 -16.26 9.05
C LYS A 132 6.06 -15.96 9.53
N ARG A 133 6.98 -15.65 8.61
CA ARG A 133 8.35 -15.24 8.96
C ARG A 133 8.33 -13.93 9.76
N LEU A 134 7.61 -12.92 9.27
CA LEU A 134 7.47 -11.64 9.97
C LEU A 134 6.88 -11.82 11.38
N ALA A 135 5.80 -12.58 11.52
CA ALA A 135 5.15 -12.82 12.81
C ALA A 135 6.06 -13.53 13.82
N VAL A 136 6.87 -14.49 13.37
CA VAL A 136 7.86 -15.16 14.23
C VAL A 136 8.89 -14.17 14.76
N GLU A 137 9.42 -13.30 13.90
CA GLU A 137 10.43 -12.32 14.32
C GLU A 137 9.85 -11.19 15.18
N LEU A 138 8.63 -10.71 14.87
CA LEU A 138 7.92 -9.74 15.71
C LEU A 138 7.71 -10.28 17.14
N LYS A 139 7.25 -11.53 17.25
CA LYS A 139 7.09 -12.21 18.54
C LYS A 139 8.42 -12.35 19.29
N ARG A 140 9.51 -12.67 18.59
CA ARG A 140 10.85 -12.75 19.19
C ARG A 140 11.36 -11.38 19.65
N ALA A 141 11.00 -10.31 18.94
CA ALA A 141 11.32 -8.93 19.30
C ALA A 141 10.43 -8.35 20.42
N GLY A 142 9.38 -9.06 20.85
CA GLY A 142 8.51 -8.67 21.96
C GLY A 142 7.26 -7.89 21.55
N TYR A 143 6.88 -7.94 20.27
CA TYR A 143 5.61 -7.43 19.75
C TYR A 143 4.53 -8.53 19.69
#